data_AF-F4KRN2-F1
#
_entry.id   AF-F4KRN2-F1
#
_cell.length_a   1.000
_cell.length_b   1.000
_cell.length_c   1.000
_cell.angle_alpha   90.00
_cell.angle_beta   90.00
_cell.angle_gamma   90.00
#
_symmetry.space_group_name_H-M   'P 1'
#
loop_
_entity.id
_entity.type
_entity.pdbx_description
1 polymer ?
#
loop_
_entity_poly.entity_id
_entity_poly.type
_entity_poly.pdbx_seq_one_letter_code
_entity_poly.pdbx_strand_id
1 'polypeptide(L)'
;MTKSTSAYDSLAEFMAMLDPVKVLAFHAPEALQERVEALLEKKQEEGLADAEQEELDHYLIYEHIVRLAKSRARLHLSKASA
;
A
#
# COMPACT_ATOMS: atom_id res chain seq x y z
N MET A 1 8.10 -8.94 -22.95
CA MET A 1 8.67 -7.75 -22.30
C MET A 1 8.97 -8.12 -20.85
N THR A 2 10.25 -8.23 -20.49
CA THR A 2 10.67 -8.49 -19.11
C THR A 2 10.30 -7.28 -18.25
N LYS A 3 9.31 -7.45 -17.38
CA LYS A 3 8.81 -6.39 -16.49
C LYS A 3 9.95 -6.02 -15.55
N SER A 4 10.57 -4.86 -15.74
CA SER A 4 11.51 -4.30 -14.75
C SER A 4 10.74 -4.19 -13.44
N THR A 5 11.07 -5.06 -12.50
CA THR A 5 10.30 -5.23 -11.26
C THR A 5 10.92 -4.28 -10.25
N SER A 6 10.19 -3.24 -9.87
CA SER A 6 10.60 -2.36 -8.78
C SER A 6 10.70 -3.15 -7.47
N ALA A 7 11.45 -2.65 -6.48
CA ALA A 7 11.48 -3.27 -5.15
C ALA A 7 10.06 -3.42 -4.55
N TYR A 8 9.19 -2.44 -4.81
CA TYR A 8 7.77 -2.47 -4.42
C TYR A 8 6.98 -3.57 -5.12
N ASP A 9 7.16 -3.74 -6.44
CA ASP A 9 6.52 -4.82 -7.18
C ASP A 9 6.97 -6.19 -6.68
N SER A 10 8.27 -6.35 -6.38
CA SER A 10 8.83 -7.61 -5.87
C SER A 10 8.24 -7.96 -4.51
N LEU A 11 8.17 -6.99 -3.58
CA LEU A 11 7.57 -7.19 -2.27
C LEU A 11 6.07 -7.44 -2.36
N ALA A 12 5.36 -6.69 -3.19
CA ALA A 12 3.93 -6.86 -3.41
C ALA A 12 3.58 -8.25 -3.97
N GLU A 13 4.36 -8.74 -4.93
CA GLU A 13 4.21 -10.09 -5.49
C GLU A 13 4.50 -11.16 -4.43
N PHE A 14 5.55 -10.99 -3.64
CA PHE A 14 5.86 -11.88 -2.51
C PHE A 14 4.70 -11.95 -1.51
N MET A 15 4.17 -10.81 -1.05
CA MET A 15 3.02 -10.76 -0.14
C MET A 15 1.80 -11.47 -0.74
N ALA A 16 1.49 -11.18 -2.01
CA ALA A 16 0.34 -11.75 -2.69
C ALA A 16 0.41 -13.27 -2.84
N MET A 17 1.61 -13.85 -2.96
CA MET A 17 1.80 -15.31 -3.04
C MET A 17 1.69 -16.02 -1.69
N LEU A 18 1.90 -15.34 -0.56
CA LEU A 18 1.83 -15.95 0.77
C LEU A 18 0.40 -16.39 1.14
N ASP A 19 -0.55 -15.46 1.05
CA ASP A 19 -1.96 -15.70 1.34
C ASP A 19 -2.82 -14.62 0.66
N PRO A 20 -3.23 -14.84 -0.61
CA PRO A 20 -3.99 -13.86 -1.37
C PRO A 20 -5.26 -13.38 -0.66
N VAL A 21 -5.92 -14.28 0.09
CA VAL A 21 -7.17 -13.96 0.79
C VAL A 21 -6.90 -13.02 1.97
N LYS A 22 -5.89 -13.31 2.80
CA LYS A 22 -5.52 -12.40 3.90
C LYS A 22 -4.99 -11.06 3.41
N VAL A 23 -4.23 -11.04 2.32
CA VAL A 23 -3.77 -9.78 1.70
C VAL A 23 -4.94 -8.91 1.27
N LEU A 24 -5.99 -9.50 0.71
CA LEU A 24 -7.20 -8.75 0.33
C LEU A 24 -7.99 -8.24 1.54
N ALA A 25 -8.05 -9.05 2.61
CA ALA A 25 -8.71 -8.70 3.86
C ALA A 25 -7.90 -7.72 4.75
N PHE A 26 -6.64 -7.43 4.39
CA PHE A 26 -5.83 -6.50 5.16
C PHE A 26 -6.38 -5.06 5.08
N HIS A 27 -6.56 -4.43 6.24
CA HIS A 27 -6.88 -3.02 6.38
C HIS A 27 -5.93 -2.40 7.40
N ALA A 28 -5.49 -1.17 7.14
CA ALA A 28 -4.70 -0.41 8.11
C ALA A 28 -5.52 -0.16 9.38
N PRO A 29 -4.90 -0.12 10.57
CA PRO A 29 -5.59 0.30 11.79
C PRO A 29 -6.24 1.67 11.63
N GLU A 30 -7.39 1.88 12.27
CA GLU A 30 -8.17 3.13 12.18
C GLU A 30 -7.34 4.36 12.57
N ALA A 31 -6.62 4.30 13.70
CA ALA A 31 -5.72 5.36 14.14
C ALA A 31 -4.66 5.76 13.09
N LEU A 32 -4.25 4.83 12.22
CA LEU A 32 -3.33 5.11 11.14
C LEU A 32 -3.99 5.90 10.01
N GLN A 33 -5.24 5.53 9.70
CA GLN A 33 -6.04 6.20 8.67
C GLN A 33 -6.35 7.63 9.10
N GLU A 34 -6.80 7.81 10.35
CA GLU A 34 -7.06 9.12 10.95
C GLU A 34 -5.80 10.01 10.94
N ARG A 35 -4.63 9.45 11.25
CA ARG A 35 -3.37 10.20 11.22
C ARG A 35 -3.02 10.69 9.81
N VAL A 36 -3.17 9.83 8.80
CA VAL A 36 -2.91 10.20 7.41
C VAL A 36 -3.90 11.25 6.92
N GLU A 37 -5.18 11.13 7.27
CA GLU A 37 -6.21 12.12 6.95
C GLU A 37 -5.87 13.48 7.56
N ALA A 38 -5.52 13.53 8.85
CA ALA A 38 -5.10 14.76 9.52
C ALA A 38 -3.86 15.40 8.86
N LEU A 39 -2.89 14.60 8.42
CA LEU A 39 -1.71 15.09 7.69
C LEU A 39 -2.09 15.66 6.32
N LEU A 40 -3.02 15.03 5.61
CA LEU A 40 -3.48 15.49 4.30
C LEU A 40 -4.30 16.79 4.39
N GLU A 41 -5.12 16.93 5.43
CA GLU A 41 -5.85 18.16 5.74
C GLU A 41 -4.87 19.29 6.08
N LYS A 42 -3.96 19.04 7.04
CA LYS A 42 -2.94 20.01 7.45
C LYS A 42 -2.08 20.49 6.28
N LYS A 43 -1.68 19.57 5.40
CA LYS A 43 -0.90 19.89 4.18
C LYS A 43 -1.61 20.89 3.27
N GLN A 44 -2.93 20.85 3.19
CA GLN A 44 -3.74 21.74 2.35
C GLN A 44 -3.94 23.12 2.97
N GLU A 45 -4.08 23.18 4.30
CA GLU A 45 -4.40 24.42 5.01
C GLU A 45 -3.17 25.26 5.37
N GLU A 46 -2.15 24.63 5.95
CA GLU A 46 -1.00 25.32 6.54
C GLU A 46 0.36 24.76 6.12
N GLY A 47 0.37 23.59 5.46
CA GLY A 47 1.57 22.87 5.08
C GLY A 47 2.04 21.89 6.15
N LEU A 48 3.10 21.14 5.85
CA LEU A 48 3.67 20.13 6.76
C LEU A 48 5.07 20.54 7.20
N ALA A 49 5.41 20.27 8.46
CA ALA A 49 6.80 20.26 8.88
C ALA A 49 7.53 19.08 8.21
N ASP A 50 8.87 19.16 8.11
CA ASP A 50 9.67 18.15 7.43
C ASP A 50 9.42 16.73 7.96
N ALA A 51 9.31 16.57 9.28
CA ALA A 51 9.03 15.28 9.92
C ALA A 51 7.62 14.74 9.57
N GLU A 52 6.65 15.63 9.40
CA GLU A 52 5.27 15.24 9.04
C GLU A 52 5.16 14.89 7.55
N GLN A 53 5.93 15.58 6.70
CA GLN A 53 6.05 15.26 5.29
C GLN A 53 6.75 13.90 5.10
N GLU A 54 7.82 13.62 5.84
CA GLU A 54 8.48 12.32 5.86
C GLU A 54 7.53 11.21 6.35
N GLU A 55 6.77 11.46 7.41
CA GLU A 55 5.74 10.54 7.89
C GLU A 55 4.71 10.21 6.78
N LEU A 56 4.17 11.25 6.12
CA LEU A 56 3.21 11.08 5.03
C LEU A 56 3.81 10.32 3.84
N ASP A 57 5.06 10.61 3.47
CA ASP A 57 5.74 9.94 2.35
C ASP A 57 5.95 8.44 2.64
N HIS A 58 6.31 8.09 3.87
CA HIS A 58 6.37 6.68 4.28
C HIS A 58 5.01 5.99 4.18
N TYR A 59 3.92 6.64 4.61
CA TYR A 59 2.57 6.09 4.46
C TYR A 59 2.20 5.84 3.00
N LEU A 60 2.49 6.79 2.11
CA LEU A 60 2.18 6.65 0.68
C LEU A 60 2.95 5.49 0.03
N ILE A 61 4.20 5.26 0.43
CA ILE A 61 4.97 4.09 -0.02
C ILE A 61 4.33 2.79 0.46
N TYR A 62 3.95 2.70 1.75
CA TYR A 62 3.31 1.49 2.29
C TYR A 62 1.96 1.21 1.63
N GLU A 63 1.13 2.24 1.47
CA GLU A 63 -0.15 2.11 0.78
C GLU A 63 0.05 1.64 -0.67
N HIS A 64 1.06 2.18 -1.35
CA HIS A 64 1.37 1.77 -2.72
C HIS A 64 1.71 0.28 -2.82
N ILE A 65 2.56 -0.23 -1.92
CA ILE A 65 2.93 -1.66 -1.86
C ILE A 65 1.69 -2.51 -1.59
N VAL A 66 0.86 -2.13 -0.60
CA VAL A 66 -0.37 -2.88 -0.26
C VAL A 66 -1.34 -2.90 -1.44
N ARG A 67 -1.49 -1.79 -2.16
CA ARG A 67 -2.36 -1.72 -3.35
C ARG A 67 -1.86 -2.65 -4.45
N LEU A 68 -0.55 -2.67 -4.72
CA LEU A 68 0.05 -3.60 -5.65
C LEU A 68 -0.18 -5.05 -5.21
N ALA A 69 0.05 -5.36 -3.92
CA ALA A 69 -0.13 -6.70 -3.38
C ALA A 69 -1.58 -7.19 -3.53
N LYS A 70 -2.56 -6.34 -3.23
CA LYS A 70 -3.99 -6.64 -3.44
C LYS A 70 -4.32 -6.88 -4.91
N SER A 71 -3.72 -6.09 -5.82
CA SER A 71 -3.89 -6.30 -7.26
C SER A 71 -3.36 -7.68 -7.69
N ARG A 72 -2.16 -8.07 -7.24
CA ARG A 72 -1.57 -9.39 -7.53
C ARG A 72 -2.35 -10.53 -6.90
N ALA A 73 -2.83 -10.36 -5.68
CA ALA A 73 -3.65 -11.35 -4.99
C ALA A 73 -4.94 -11.68 -5.78
N ARG A 74 -5.60 -10.68 -6.36
CA ARG A 74 -6.77 -10.89 -7.24
C ARG A 74 -6.41 -11.71 -8.48
N LEU A 75 -5.25 -11.43 -9.09
CA LEU A 75 -4.77 -12.18 -10.26
C LEU A 75 -4.49 -13.65 -9.90
N HIS A 76 -3.90 -13.92 -8.74
CA HIS A 76 -3.64 -15.29 -8.26
C HIS A 76 -4.92 -16.06 -7.99
N LEU A 77 -5.90 -15.44 -7.31
CA LEU A 77 -7.19 -16.08 -7.07
C LEU A 77 -7.96 -16.36 -8.36
N SER A 78 -7.94 -15.43 -9.32
CA SER A 78 -8.57 -15.62 -10.63
C SER A 78 -7.94 -16.75 -11.44
N LYS A 79 -6.62 -16.98 -11.32
CA LYS A 79 -5.93 -18.09 -11.99
C LYS A 79 -6.14 -19.43 -11.30
N ALA A 80 -6.31 -19.45 -9.98
CA ALA A 80 -6.58 -20.67 -9.24
C ALA A 80 -8.01 -21.21 -9.48
N SER A 81 -8.93 -20.34 -9.90
CA SER A 81 -10.32 -20.68 -10.23
C SER A 81 -10.55 -21.03 -11.71
N ALA A 82 -9.51 -21.01 -12.56
CA ALA A 82 -9.55 -21.28 -13.99
C ALA A 82 -8.84 -22.59 -14.32
#